data_AF-A0A8C5PZT5-F1
#
_entry.id   AF-A0A8C5PZT5-F1
#
_cell.length_a   1.000
_cell.length_b   1.000
_cell.length_c   1.000
_cell.angle_alpha   90.00
_cell.angle_beta   90.00
_cell.angle_gamma   90.00
#
_symmetry.space_group_name_H-M   'P 1'
#
loop_
_entity.id
_entity.type
_entity.pdbx_description
1 polymer ?
#
loop_
_entity_poly.entity_id
_entity_poly.type
_entity_poly.pdbx_seq_one_letter_code
_entity_poly.pdbx_strand_id
1 'polypeptide(L)'
;MPDGNVYKLVTQEDSDVKQGATTRAANNIYKPRDPYQHNPSKSKMQMPLQEVLGPLLENGAPGPVQYTYVPFTTTDLFNWKTHTPLYSTNPAAVASMIESVMLTHNPTWADCQQLMLTMFTTEERARINSSARKILLAQAVEDARAQPEAWAEEHYPKTDPKWPYNTAAGIAHLQMYRTAVIMGVKAGGKKPTNMGKIADIVQDSKETPSAFLERLLDAYRMYSPIDPEAVENQRLINSSFVGQSQRDIRNKIQRLDGFLGKGISELVEIANKVVHNRDLEEKREEIKRQKGYTGVVGYMGNGGRGAPERGRARGRGGRGRGAPREPLGPNQCAWCRGEGHWKNNCPAFLAKFGVQGEAGELEGQASNGQVTNGRYERNDGAGAGFVGLAGTSFEGQGTY
;
A
#
# COMPACT_ATOMS: atom_id res chain seq x y z
N MET A 1 11.36 -71.52 -38.93
CA MET A 1 11.48 -72.84 -39.56
C MET A 1 12.78 -72.87 -40.35
N PRO A 2 13.60 -73.92 -40.26
CA PRO A 2 13.53 -75.05 -39.31
C PRO A 2 13.77 -74.56 -37.86
N ASP A 3 13.42 -75.20 -36.74
CA ASP A 3 13.57 -76.59 -36.21
C ASP A 3 14.88 -76.75 -35.41
N GLY A 4 14.92 -77.50 -34.30
CA GLY A 4 13.86 -78.28 -33.64
C GLY A 4 14.26 -78.78 -32.24
N ASN A 5 13.34 -79.47 -31.55
CA ASN A 5 13.53 -79.97 -30.18
C ASN A 5 14.61 -81.06 -30.07
N VAL A 6 15.33 -81.09 -28.94
CA VAL A 6 15.93 -82.32 -28.40
C VAL A 6 15.58 -82.47 -26.92
N TYR A 7 14.67 -83.38 -26.62
CA TYR A 7 14.53 -83.96 -25.27
C TYR A 7 15.36 -85.25 -25.20
N LYS A 8 16.07 -85.47 -24.09
CA LYS A 8 16.36 -86.82 -23.60
C LYS A 8 16.27 -86.85 -22.07
N LEU A 9 15.42 -87.75 -21.58
CA LEU A 9 15.28 -88.17 -20.18
C LEU A 9 16.02 -89.51 -19.98
N VAL A 10 15.87 -90.12 -18.79
CA VAL A 10 16.12 -91.56 -18.49
C VAL A 10 17.62 -91.91 -18.39
N THR A 11 18.18 -92.42 -17.28
CA THR A 11 17.70 -92.73 -15.88
C THR A 11 18.97 -92.72 -14.94
N GLN A 12 19.16 -93.37 -13.76
CA GLN A 12 18.46 -94.41 -12.97
C GLN A 12 18.93 -94.47 -11.49
N GLU A 13 18.29 -95.36 -10.70
CA GLU A 13 18.75 -96.18 -9.53
C GLU A 13 20.10 -95.92 -8.81
N ASP A 14 20.31 -96.30 -7.53
CA ASP A 14 19.44 -96.49 -6.34
C ASP A 14 20.33 -96.95 -5.16
N SER A 15 20.01 -96.60 -3.89
CA SER A 15 20.31 -97.40 -2.66
C SER A 15 19.97 -96.69 -1.33
N ASP A 16 18.75 -96.94 -0.86
CA ASP A 16 18.26 -97.07 0.53
C ASP A 16 18.93 -96.40 1.76
N VAL A 17 18.09 -95.58 2.42
CA VAL A 17 17.68 -95.67 3.85
C VAL A 17 18.77 -95.76 4.94
N LYS A 18 18.95 -94.63 5.65
CA LYS A 18 18.67 -94.55 7.10
C LYS A 18 17.99 -93.22 7.44
N GLN A 19 16.86 -93.27 8.15
CA GLN A 19 16.10 -92.09 8.62
C GLN A 19 16.57 -91.66 10.02
N GLY A 20 16.36 -90.38 10.40
CA GLY A 20 16.26 -90.03 11.84
C GLY A 20 16.93 -88.76 12.38
N ALA A 21 17.42 -87.80 11.58
CA ALA A 21 17.98 -86.55 12.12
C ALA A 21 17.86 -85.32 11.20
N THR A 22 17.36 -84.19 11.75
CA THR A 22 17.59 -82.76 11.41
C THR A 22 16.57 -81.94 12.25
N THR A 23 16.87 -80.94 13.07
CA THR A 23 17.74 -79.74 13.03
C THR A 23 17.23 -78.56 12.18
N ARG A 24 16.21 -77.87 12.72
CA ARG A 24 16.16 -76.39 12.90
C ARG A 24 16.78 -75.52 11.79
N ALA A 25 15.97 -75.12 10.80
CA ALA A 25 16.17 -73.89 10.01
C ALA A 25 14.79 -73.30 9.62
N ALA A 26 14.73 -71.99 9.32
CA ALA A 26 13.46 -71.29 9.08
C ALA A 26 13.09 -71.22 7.59
N ASN A 27 11.90 -71.72 7.23
CA ASN A 27 11.33 -71.52 5.89
C ASN A 27 10.81 -70.09 5.73
N ASN A 28 11.60 -69.23 5.09
CA ASN A 28 11.20 -67.88 4.75
C ASN A 28 11.12 -67.74 3.22
N ILE A 29 10.00 -68.16 2.63
CA ILE A 29 9.70 -67.99 1.20
C ILE A 29 8.54 -67.01 1.05
N TYR A 30 8.85 -65.85 0.47
CA TYR A 30 7.84 -64.87 0.05
C TYR A 30 6.88 -65.51 -0.95
N LYS A 31 5.60 -65.62 -0.59
CA LYS A 31 4.53 -65.67 -1.60
C LYS A 31 4.22 -64.22 -2.02
N PRO A 32 4.23 -63.88 -3.32
CA PRO A 32 3.72 -62.59 -3.77
C PRO A 32 2.29 -62.37 -3.27
N ARG A 33 2.02 -61.20 -2.69
CA ARG A 33 0.70 -60.87 -2.18
C ARG A 33 -0.12 -60.30 -3.33
N ASP A 34 -1.25 -60.92 -3.63
CA ASP A 34 -2.14 -60.51 -4.71
C ASP A 34 -2.63 -59.05 -4.50
N PRO A 35 -2.40 -58.11 -5.43
CA PRO A 35 -2.72 -56.70 -5.24
C PRO A 35 -4.21 -56.41 -5.00
N TYR A 36 -5.10 -57.34 -5.34
CA TYR A 36 -6.55 -57.13 -5.35
C TYR A 36 -7.30 -57.69 -4.15
N GLN A 37 -6.61 -58.14 -3.09
CA GLN A 37 -7.24 -58.41 -1.78
C GLN A 37 -7.59 -57.10 -1.05
N HIS A 38 -8.62 -56.43 -1.56
CA HIS A 38 -9.17 -55.19 -1.03
C HIS A 38 -9.90 -55.46 0.29
N ASN A 39 -9.20 -55.33 1.42
CA ASN A 39 -9.77 -55.53 2.75
C ASN A 39 -10.86 -54.46 3.02
N PRO A 40 -12.14 -54.81 3.19
CA PRO A 40 -13.25 -53.84 3.26
C PRO A 40 -13.35 -53.11 4.61
N SER A 41 -12.27 -53.06 5.38
CA SER A 41 -12.08 -52.11 6.47
C SER A 41 -11.90 -50.68 5.94
N LYS A 42 -12.91 -50.16 5.22
CA LYS A 42 -13.05 -48.73 4.99
C LYS A 42 -13.01 -48.04 6.35
N SER A 43 -12.21 -46.98 6.47
CA SER A 43 -12.40 -46.02 7.57
C SER A 43 -13.84 -45.55 7.52
N LYS A 44 -14.61 -45.80 8.59
CA LYS A 44 -15.98 -45.28 8.73
C LYS A 44 -15.91 -43.79 9.03
N MET A 45 -15.62 -43.00 7.99
CA MET A 45 -15.73 -41.54 8.03
C MET A 45 -17.17 -41.19 8.40
N GLN A 46 -17.35 -40.48 9.51
CA GLN A 46 -18.63 -40.41 10.21
C GLN A 46 -19.56 -39.37 9.55
N MET A 47 -20.08 -39.68 8.36
CA MET A 47 -21.02 -38.82 7.66
C MET A 47 -22.39 -38.82 8.39
N PRO A 48 -23.00 -37.65 8.64
CA PRO A 48 -24.36 -37.52 9.14
C PRO A 48 -25.48 -38.13 8.30
N LEU A 49 -25.36 -38.15 6.97
CA LEU A 49 -26.25 -38.92 6.11
C LEU A 49 -25.43 -39.98 5.38
N GLN A 50 -25.45 -41.22 5.89
CA GLN A 50 -24.70 -42.34 5.32
C GLN A 50 -25.52 -43.04 4.26
N GLU A 51 -24.98 -43.15 3.05
CA GLU A 51 -25.55 -43.99 1.98
C GLU A 51 -25.43 -45.46 2.35
N VAL A 52 -26.57 -46.15 2.33
CA VAL A 52 -26.72 -47.58 2.54
C VAL A 52 -27.50 -48.15 1.37
N LEU A 53 -27.10 -49.32 0.87
CA LEU A 53 -27.88 -50.06 -0.13
C LEU A 53 -29.24 -50.43 0.47
N GLY A 54 -30.34 -50.12 -0.25
CA GLY A 54 -31.67 -50.49 0.18
C GLY A 54 -31.86 -52.01 0.26
N PRO A 55 -32.88 -52.49 1.00
CA PRO A 55 -33.19 -53.91 1.09
C PRO A 55 -33.36 -54.52 -0.30
N LEU A 56 -32.94 -55.77 -0.46
CA LEU A 56 -33.05 -56.48 -1.74
C LEU A 56 -34.50 -56.50 -2.23
N LEU A 57 -34.67 -56.22 -3.51
CA LEU A 57 -35.94 -56.37 -4.21
C LEU A 57 -36.26 -57.86 -4.39
N GLU A 58 -37.52 -58.21 -4.67
CA GLU A 58 -37.97 -59.62 -4.81
C GLU A 58 -37.23 -60.39 -5.92
N ASN A 59 -36.66 -59.69 -6.91
CA ASN A 59 -35.83 -60.25 -7.96
C ASN A 59 -34.34 -60.42 -7.59
N GLY A 60 -33.97 -60.18 -6.33
CA GLY A 60 -32.59 -60.26 -5.82
C GLY A 60 -31.69 -59.07 -6.15
N ALA A 61 -32.19 -58.06 -6.87
CA ALA A 61 -31.42 -56.84 -7.14
C ALA A 61 -31.32 -55.95 -5.88
N PRO A 62 -30.26 -55.15 -5.72
CA PRO A 62 -30.17 -54.17 -4.64
C PRO A 62 -31.31 -53.15 -4.69
N GLY A 63 -31.88 -52.81 -3.53
CA GLY A 63 -32.85 -51.74 -3.42
C GLY A 63 -32.22 -50.35 -3.67
N PRO A 64 -33.04 -49.32 -3.92
CA PRO A 64 -32.57 -47.95 -4.07
C PRO A 64 -31.79 -47.49 -2.83
N VAL A 65 -30.79 -46.63 -3.02
CA VAL A 65 -29.96 -46.11 -1.93
C VAL A 65 -30.84 -45.40 -0.89
N GLN A 66 -30.62 -45.75 0.37
CA GLN A 66 -31.27 -45.13 1.53
C GLN A 66 -30.20 -44.42 2.37
N TYR A 67 -30.54 -43.25 2.90
CA TYR A 67 -29.70 -42.52 3.84
C TYR A 67 -30.08 -42.87 5.28
N THR A 68 -29.07 -43.21 6.08
CA THR A 68 -29.20 -43.38 7.55
C THR A 68 -28.64 -42.16 8.25
N TYR A 69 -29.38 -41.63 9.23
CA TYR A 69 -28.94 -40.47 10.01
C TYR A 69 -27.97 -40.86 11.14
N VAL A 70 -26.93 -40.05 11.31
CA VAL A 70 -25.96 -40.08 12.42
C VAL A 70 -25.69 -38.62 12.82
N PRO A 71 -25.66 -38.23 14.10
CA PRO A 71 -25.26 -36.86 14.46
C PRO A 71 -23.75 -36.67 14.32
N PHE A 72 -23.30 -35.41 14.16
CA PHE A 72 -21.89 -35.06 14.38
C PHE A 72 -21.44 -35.50 15.79
N THR A 73 -20.23 -36.03 15.95
CA THR A 73 -19.69 -36.24 17.30
C THR A 73 -19.28 -34.90 17.89
N THR A 74 -19.30 -34.80 19.23
CA THR A 74 -18.73 -33.64 19.93
C THR A 74 -17.24 -33.46 19.61
N THR A 75 -16.52 -34.57 19.43
CA THR A 75 -15.10 -34.59 19.05
C THR A 75 -14.88 -33.92 17.70
N ASP A 76 -15.69 -34.21 16.67
CA ASP A 76 -15.55 -33.58 15.34
C ASP A 76 -15.75 -32.06 15.43
N LEU A 77 -16.82 -31.65 16.12
CA LEU A 77 -17.17 -30.25 16.33
C LEU A 77 -16.08 -29.48 17.09
N PHE A 78 -15.47 -30.08 18.12
CA PHE A 78 -14.35 -29.46 18.83
C PHE A 78 -13.05 -29.47 18.02
N ASN A 79 -12.78 -30.51 17.23
CA ASN A 79 -11.62 -30.59 16.34
C ASN A 79 -11.68 -29.50 15.26
N TRP A 80 -12.82 -29.37 14.55
CA TRP A 80 -13.01 -28.29 13.57
C TRP A 80 -12.89 -26.91 14.22
N LYS A 81 -13.48 -26.72 15.41
CA LYS A 81 -13.36 -25.45 16.15
C LYS A 81 -11.93 -25.11 16.58
N THR A 82 -11.11 -26.10 16.90
CA THR A 82 -9.74 -25.90 17.39
C THR A 82 -8.73 -25.73 16.26
N HIS A 83 -8.95 -26.40 15.12
CA HIS A 83 -8.04 -26.35 13.97
C HIS A 83 -8.42 -25.31 12.90
N THR A 84 -9.55 -24.61 13.04
CA THR A 84 -9.94 -23.51 12.15
C THR A 84 -9.64 -22.15 12.82
N PRO A 85 -9.07 -21.16 12.11
CA PRO A 85 -8.92 -19.81 12.65
C PRO A 85 -10.27 -19.14 12.93
N LEU A 86 -10.28 -18.10 13.77
CA LEU A 86 -11.47 -17.29 14.04
C LEU A 86 -12.02 -16.65 12.76
N TYR A 87 -13.34 -16.69 12.58
CA TYR A 87 -14.03 -16.15 11.40
C TYR A 87 -13.83 -14.64 11.22
N SER A 88 -13.81 -13.89 12.32
CA SER A 88 -13.41 -12.47 12.34
C SER A 88 -11.99 -12.19 11.82
N THR A 89 -11.08 -13.17 11.89
CA THR A 89 -9.67 -13.04 11.49
C THR A 89 -9.42 -13.55 10.07
N ASN A 90 -9.91 -14.74 9.73
CA ASN A 90 -9.77 -15.32 8.39
C ASN A 90 -11.09 -15.99 7.94
N PRO A 91 -12.05 -15.20 7.40
CA PRO A 91 -13.34 -15.73 6.99
C PRO A 91 -13.24 -16.74 5.84
N ALA A 92 -12.23 -16.62 4.98
CA ALA A 92 -12.01 -17.50 3.84
C ALA A 92 -11.61 -18.92 4.27
N ALA A 93 -10.67 -19.05 5.23
CA ALA A 93 -10.28 -20.36 5.77
C ALA A 93 -11.45 -21.08 6.46
N VAL A 94 -12.28 -20.34 7.21
CA VAL A 94 -13.51 -20.92 7.80
C VAL A 94 -14.49 -21.33 6.70
N ALA A 95 -14.68 -20.51 5.66
CA ALA A 95 -15.56 -20.85 4.55
C ALA A 95 -15.14 -22.16 3.85
N SER A 96 -13.84 -22.33 3.58
CA SER A 96 -13.30 -23.58 3.01
C SER A 96 -13.47 -24.79 3.92
N MET A 97 -13.36 -24.62 5.25
CA MET A 97 -13.64 -25.69 6.21
C MET A 97 -15.13 -26.05 6.23
N ILE A 98 -16.03 -25.06 6.30
CA ILE A 98 -17.49 -25.30 6.24
C ILE A 98 -17.85 -26.01 4.93
N GLU A 99 -17.32 -25.56 3.79
CA GLU A 99 -17.51 -26.17 2.48
C GLU A 99 -17.00 -27.62 2.44
N SER A 100 -15.84 -27.90 3.02
CA SER A 100 -15.31 -29.26 3.18
C SER A 100 -16.23 -30.14 4.02
N VAL A 101 -16.74 -29.66 5.17
CA VAL A 101 -17.71 -30.38 6.00
C VAL A 101 -19.01 -30.64 5.21
N MET A 102 -19.59 -29.62 4.57
CA MET A 102 -20.83 -29.76 3.79
C MET A 102 -20.73 -30.85 2.71
N LEU A 103 -19.57 -30.94 2.03
CA LEU A 103 -19.29 -31.94 1.00
C LEU A 103 -19.03 -33.34 1.57
N THR A 104 -18.26 -33.46 2.66
CA THR A 104 -17.81 -34.76 3.22
C THR A 104 -18.79 -35.39 4.22
N HIS A 105 -19.70 -34.60 4.79
CA HIS A 105 -20.61 -35.00 5.85
C HIS A 105 -22.09 -34.96 5.43
N ASN A 106 -22.42 -34.26 4.33
CA ASN A 106 -23.79 -34.17 3.81
C ASN A 106 -24.85 -33.80 4.89
N PRO A 107 -24.61 -32.78 5.75
CA PRO A 107 -25.38 -32.51 6.97
C PRO A 107 -26.87 -32.19 6.74
N THR A 108 -27.73 -32.50 7.70
CA THR A 108 -29.15 -32.05 7.73
C THR A 108 -29.26 -30.57 8.13
N TRP A 109 -30.48 -30.01 8.11
CA TRP A 109 -30.75 -28.67 8.66
C TRP A 109 -30.29 -28.55 10.13
N ALA A 110 -30.56 -29.58 10.95
CA ALA A 110 -30.21 -29.58 12.37
C ALA A 110 -28.69 -29.61 12.59
N ASP A 111 -27.97 -30.45 11.84
CA ASP A 111 -26.51 -30.53 11.91
C ASP A 111 -25.86 -29.20 11.47
N CYS A 112 -26.40 -28.56 10.42
CA CYS A 112 -25.98 -27.23 9.97
C CYS A 112 -26.18 -26.17 11.07
N GLN A 113 -27.30 -26.20 11.81
CA GLN A 113 -27.50 -25.31 12.96
C GLN A 113 -26.50 -25.59 14.09
N GLN A 114 -26.26 -26.87 14.43
CA GLN A 114 -25.29 -27.26 15.45
C GLN A 114 -23.86 -26.81 15.09
N LEU A 115 -23.46 -26.98 13.82
CA LEU A 115 -22.19 -26.50 13.29
C LEU A 115 -22.10 -24.96 13.36
N MET A 116 -23.13 -24.24 12.93
CA MET A 116 -23.12 -22.77 13.02
C MET A 116 -23.08 -22.25 14.45
N LEU A 117 -23.85 -22.85 15.37
CA LEU A 117 -23.84 -22.55 16.80
C LEU A 117 -22.47 -22.78 17.45
N THR A 118 -21.76 -23.82 16.99
CA THR A 118 -20.42 -24.18 17.48
C THR A 118 -19.34 -23.23 16.95
N MET A 119 -19.33 -22.96 15.64
CA MET A 119 -18.23 -22.28 14.96
C MET A 119 -18.28 -20.75 15.00
N PHE A 120 -19.46 -20.14 15.11
CA PHE A 120 -19.64 -18.69 14.96
C PHE A 120 -20.28 -18.06 16.20
N THR A 121 -19.90 -16.82 16.52
CA THR A 121 -20.60 -15.99 17.52
C THR A 121 -22.01 -15.60 17.05
N THR A 122 -22.86 -15.13 17.97
CA THR A 122 -24.25 -14.74 17.66
C THR A 122 -24.33 -13.64 16.59
N GLU A 123 -23.41 -12.66 16.60
CA GLU A 123 -23.34 -11.64 15.55
C GLU A 123 -22.93 -12.21 14.19
N GLU A 124 -21.92 -13.08 14.17
CA GLU A 124 -21.43 -13.69 12.94
C GLU A 124 -22.53 -14.56 12.32
N ARG A 125 -23.24 -15.36 13.13
CA ARG A 125 -24.45 -16.08 12.69
C ARG A 125 -25.50 -15.12 12.14
N ALA A 126 -25.75 -13.96 12.76
CA ALA A 126 -26.71 -12.99 12.24
C ALA A 126 -26.27 -12.40 10.89
N ARG A 127 -24.98 -12.08 10.71
CA ARG A 127 -24.41 -11.64 9.42
C ARG A 127 -24.54 -12.72 8.35
N ILE A 128 -24.14 -13.96 8.65
CA ILE A 128 -24.25 -15.13 7.77
C ILE A 128 -25.71 -15.36 7.31
N ASN A 129 -26.64 -15.40 8.27
CA ASN A 129 -28.07 -15.62 8.01
C ASN A 129 -28.74 -14.50 7.21
N SER A 130 -28.26 -13.26 7.33
CA SER A 130 -28.74 -12.12 6.52
C SER A 130 -28.17 -12.17 5.10
N SER A 131 -26.88 -12.48 4.96
CA SER A 131 -26.23 -12.61 3.65
C SER A 131 -26.79 -13.76 2.82
N ALA A 132 -27.03 -14.93 3.42
CA ALA A 132 -27.65 -16.07 2.74
C ALA A 132 -29.03 -15.71 2.15
N ARG A 133 -29.90 -15.07 2.94
CA ARG A 133 -31.23 -14.61 2.49
C ARG A 133 -31.14 -13.57 1.39
N LYS A 134 -30.24 -12.59 1.50
CA LYS A 134 -30.04 -11.55 0.46
C LYS A 134 -29.60 -12.15 -0.87
N ILE A 135 -28.74 -13.17 -0.84
CA ILE A 135 -28.27 -13.88 -2.03
C ILE A 135 -29.41 -14.67 -2.68
N LEU A 136 -30.17 -15.46 -1.91
CA LEU A 136 -31.32 -16.20 -2.43
C LEU A 136 -32.43 -15.27 -2.96
N LEU A 137 -32.67 -14.14 -2.28
CA LEU A 137 -33.62 -13.14 -2.74
C LEU A 137 -33.20 -12.51 -4.07
N ALA A 138 -31.92 -12.16 -4.22
CA ALA A 138 -31.38 -11.65 -5.49
C ALA A 138 -31.51 -12.68 -6.61
N GLN A 139 -31.11 -13.93 -6.37
CA GLN A 139 -31.27 -15.03 -7.32
C GLN A 139 -32.74 -15.24 -7.72
N ALA A 140 -33.68 -15.16 -6.77
CA ALA A 140 -35.10 -15.31 -7.05
C ALA A 140 -35.70 -14.14 -7.85
N VAL A 141 -35.12 -12.93 -7.74
CA VAL A 141 -35.46 -11.79 -8.60
C VAL A 141 -34.87 -11.95 -10.00
N GLU A 142 -33.63 -12.43 -10.11
CA GLU A 142 -32.97 -12.73 -11.41
C GLU A 142 -33.69 -13.87 -12.17
N ASP A 143 -34.13 -14.91 -11.47
CA ASP A 143 -34.99 -15.99 -11.97
C ASP A 143 -36.43 -15.55 -12.31
N ALA A 144 -36.80 -14.28 -12.07
CA ALA A 144 -38.16 -13.74 -12.21
C ALA A 144 -39.25 -14.56 -11.47
N ARG A 145 -38.94 -15.07 -10.26
CA ARG A 145 -39.88 -15.84 -9.43
C ARG A 145 -41.08 -14.96 -9.02
N ALA A 146 -42.28 -15.53 -9.02
CA ALA A 146 -43.52 -14.80 -8.69
C ALA A 146 -43.61 -14.33 -7.22
N GLN A 147 -42.88 -14.96 -6.30
CA GLN A 147 -42.78 -14.55 -4.89
C GLN A 147 -41.33 -14.78 -4.38
N PRO A 148 -40.39 -13.85 -4.67
CA PRO A 148 -38.97 -14.03 -4.37
C PRO A 148 -38.67 -14.23 -2.87
N GLU A 149 -39.36 -13.50 -1.99
CA GLU A 149 -39.19 -13.57 -0.54
C GLU A 149 -39.69 -14.89 0.04
N ALA A 150 -40.82 -15.40 -0.46
CA ALA A 150 -41.38 -16.68 -0.03
C ALA A 150 -40.46 -17.84 -0.42
N TRP A 151 -39.94 -17.83 -1.65
CA TRP A 151 -38.96 -18.80 -2.13
C TRP A 151 -37.66 -18.76 -1.32
N ALA A 152 -37.17 -17.56 -0.95
CA ALA A 152 -35.95 -17.41 -0.17
C ALA A 152 -36.11 -17.89 1.29
N GLU A 153 -37.28 -17.74 1.92
CA GLU A 153 -37.57 -18.31 3.24
C GLU A 153 -37.85 -19.82 3.18
N GLU A 154 -38.48 -20.33 2.12
CA GLU A 154 -38.63 -21.77 1.87
C GLU A 154 -37.26 -22.47 1.79
N HIS A 155 -36.31 -21.88 1.05
CA HIS A 155 -34.99 -22.48 0.83
C HIS A 155 -33.95 -22.14 1.90
N TYR A 156 -34.26 -21.20 2.81
CA TYR A 156 -33.42 -20.89 3.97
C TYR A 156 -34.25 -20.65 5.24
N PRO A 157 -34.96 -21.68 5.75
CA PRO A 157 -35.93 -21.53 6.82
C PRO A 157 -35.27 -21.29 8.19
N LYS A 158 -35.92 -20.47 9.01
CA LYS A 158 -35.51 -20.13 10.40
C LYS A 158 -35.77 -21.27 11.39
N THR A 159 -36.70 -22.15 11.08
CA THR A 159 -37.15 -23.30 11.88
C THR A 159 -36.88 -24.59 11.12
N ASP A 160 -36.83 -25.73 11.81
CA ASP A 160 -36.66 -27.04 11.19
C ASP A 160 -37.77 -27.33 10.17
N PRO A 161 -37.45 -27.47 8.87
CA PRO A 161 -38.43 -27.78 7.83
C PRO A 161 -38.75 -29.28 7.73
N LYS A 162 -38.03 -30.15 8.48
CA LYS A 162 -38.21 -31.61 8.51
C LYS A 162 -38.11 -32.28 7.13
N TRP A 163 -37.26 -31.75 6.24
CA TRP A 163 -37.09 -32.29 4.89
C TRP A 163 -36.69 -33.78 4.90
N PRO A 164 -37.43 -34.66 4.20
CA PRO A 164 -37.15 -36.09 4.21
C PRO A 164 -35.95 -36.43 3.31
N TYR A 165 -34.81 -36.71 3.95
CA TYR A 165 -33.53 -37.04 3.31
C TYR A 165 -33.55 -38.30 2.41
N ASN A 166 -34.61 -39.12 2.49
CA ASN A 166 -34.84 -40.30 1.63
C ASN A 166 -35.72 -40.02 0.40
N THR A 167 -35.88 -38.75 -0.01
CA THR A 167 -36.60 -38.38 -1.25
C THR A 167 -35.75 -37.40 -2.08
N ALA A 168 -35.89 -37.46 -3.40
CA ALA A 168 -35.18 -36.54 -4.31
C ALA A 168 -35.46 -35.06 -4.00
N ALA A 169 -36.71 -34.72 -3.64
CA ALA A 169 -37.08 -33.36 -3.25
C ALA A 169 -36.41 -32.93 -1.94
N GLY A 170 -36.42 -33.76 -0.90
CA GLY A 170 -35.75 -33.47 0.37
C GLY A 170 -34.23 -33.35 0.22
N ILE A 171 -33.61 -34.18 -0.62
CA ILE A 171 -32.19 -34.08 -0.98
C ILE A 171 -31.90 -32.75 -1.71
N ALA A 172 -32.75 -32.34 -2.67
CA ALA A 172 -32.59 -31.08 -3.38
C ALA A 172 -32.72 -29.85 -2.46
N HIS A 173 -33.72 -29.81 -1.56
CA HIS A 173 -33.81 -28.72 -0.57
C HIS A 173 -32.59 -28.69 0.36
N LEU A 174 -32.10 -29.85 0.83
CA LEU A 174 -30.89 -29.94 1.64
C LEU A 174 -29.64 -29.46 0.88
N GLN A 175 -29.49 -29.78 -0.41
CA GLN A 175 -28.40 -29.27 -1.25
C GLN A 175 -28.48 -27.74 -1.44
N MET A 176 -29.68 -27.20 -1.69
CA MET A 176 -29.93 -25.76 -1.79
C MET A 176 -29.56 -25.05 -0.47
N TYR A 177 -30.00 -25.62 0.66
CA TYR A 177 -29.76 -25.07 1.99
C TYR A 177 -28.27 -25.03 2.35
N ARG A 178 -27.53 -26.11 2.11
CA ARG A 178 -26.06 -26.17 2.34
C ARG A 178 -25.33 -25.15 1.48
N THR A 179 -25.71 -25.03 0.20
CA THR A 179 -25.18 -24.01 -0.72
C THR A 179 -25.43 -22.61 -0.17
N ALA A 180 -26.64 -22.32 0.29
CA ALA A 180 -26.99 -21.04 0.91
C ALA A 180 -26.22 -20.77 2.22
N VAL A 181 -25.94 -21.79 3.05
CA VAL A 181 -25.04 -21.65 4.21
C VAL A 181 -23.62 -21.28 3.75
N ILE A 182 -23.04 -21.99 2.77
CA ILE A 182 -21.69 -21.70 2.25
C ILE A 182 -21.61 -20.28 1.67
N MET A 183 -22.58 -19.88 0.86
CA MET A 183 -22.69 -18.51 0.32
C MET A 183 -22.84 -17.47 1.44
N GLY A 184 -23.68 -17.76 2.44
CA GLY A 184 -23.83 -16.93 3.64
C GLY A 184 -22.53 -16.78 4.44
N VAL A 185 -21.73 -17.84 4.58
CA VAL A 185 -20.42 -17.81 5.25
C VAL A 185 -19.39 -17.04 4.42
N LYS A 186 -19.35 -17.22 3.10
CA LYS A 186 -18.46 -16.48 2.20
C LYS A 186 -18.80 -14.97 2.15
N ALA A 187 -20.09 -14.61 2.19
CA ALA A 187 -20.54 -13.22 2.12
C ALA A 187 -20.62 -12.50 3.48
N GLY A 188 -21.06 -13.18 4.55
CA GLY A 188 -21.11 -12.62 5.92
C GLY A 188 -19.74 -12.34 6.54
N GLY A 189 -18.67 -12.88 5.93
CA GLY A 189 -17.27 -12.64 6.30
C GLY A 189 -16.69 -11.40 5.63
N LYS A 190 -17.35 -10.85 4.60
CA LYS A 190 -16.98 -9.56 4.02
C LYS A 190 -17.28 -8.48 5.05
N LYS A 191 -16.22 -7.82 5.53
CA LYS A 191 -16.32 -6.76 6.54
C LYS A 191 -17.15 -5.59 5.99
N PRO A 192 -18.06 -4.99 6.77
CA PRO A 192 -18.80 -3.82 6.32
C PRO A 192 -17.83 -2.65 6.09
N THR A 193 -17.91 -2.03 4.92
CA THR A 193 -16.97 -0.98 4.49
C THR A 193 -16.99 0.23 5.43
N ASN A 194 -15.95 0.40 6.23
CA ASN A 194 -15.78 1.56 7.10
C ASN A 194 -14.77 2.54 6.49
N MET A 195 -15.24 3.33 5.52
CA MET A 195 -14.43 4.37 4.87
C MET A 195 -13.97 5.47 5.84
N GLY A 196 -14.65 5.68 6.98
CA GLY A 196 -14.22 6.63 8.01
C GLY A 196 -12.88 6.23 8.61
N LYS A 197 -12.77 5.01 9.11
CA LYS A 197 -11.52 4.44 9.64
C LYS A 197 -10.37 4.38 8.62
N ILE A 198 -10.70 4.33 7.33
CA ILE A 198 -9.71 4.41 6.25
C ILE A 198 -9.32 5.87 6.00
N ALA A 199 -10.28 6.80 6.02
CA ALA A 199 -10.05 8.24 5.89
C ALA A 199 -9.15 8.80 7.01
N ASP A 200 -9.31 8.30 8.24
CA ASP A 200 -8.49 8.64 9.42
C ASP A 200 -6.99 8.30 9.26
N ILE A 201 -6.63 7.44 8.30
CA ILE A 201 -5.23 7.07 8.02
C ILE A 201 -4.55 8.18 7.20
N VAL A 202 -3.96 9.13 7.91
CA VAL A 202 -3.15 10.23 7.35
C VAL A 202 -1.66 9.93 7.53
N GLN A 203 -0.81 10.45 6.63
CA GLN A 203 0.64 10.34 6.74
C GLN A 203 1.19 11.22 7.87
N ASP A 204 1.98 10.63 8.76
CA ASP A 204 2.60 11.33 9.88
C ASP A 204 3.79 12.21 9.47
N SER A 205 4.09 13.24 10.28
CA SER A 205 5.07 14.28 9.88
C SER A 205 6.50 13.80 9.70
N LYS A 206 6.84 12.65 10.29
CA LYS A 206 8.18 12.00 10.25
C LYS A 206 8.15 10.64 9.52
N GLU A 207 7.03 10.29 8.91
CA GLU A 207 6.80 8.97 8.35
C GLU A 207 7.18 8.90 6.87
N THR A 208 7.83 7.80 6.47
CA THR A 208 8.17 7.57 5.07
C THR A 208 6.91 7.24 4.26
N PRO A 209 6.77 7.75 3.02
CA PRO A 209 5.66 7.41 2.12
C PRO A 209 5.39 5.90 1.98
N SER A 210 6.44 5.06 2.04
CA SER A 210 6.30 3.60 2.01
C SER A 210 5.65 3.03 3.29
N ALA A 211 6.03 3.50 4.48
CA ALA A 211 5.43 3.04 5.74
C ALA A 211 3.96 3.49 5.85
N PHE A 212 3.68 4.72 5.41
CA PHE A 212 2.32 5.25 5.29
C PHE A 212 1.46 4.41 4.33
N LEU A 213 2.00 4.03 3.16
CA LEU A 213 1.28 3.17 2.22
C LEU A 213 0.92 1.82 2.86
N GLU A 214 1.84 1.13 3.55
CA GLU A 214 1.49 -0.15 4.19
C GLU A 214 0.38 0.00 5.25
N ARG A 215 0.41 1.05 6.08
CA ARG A 215 -0.70 1.33 7.02
C ARG A 215 -2.04 1.56 6.30
N LEU A 216 -2.02 2.19 5.13
CA LEU A 216 -3.21 2.43 4.32
C LEU A 216 -3.72 1.14 3.66
N LEU A 217 -2.82 0.32 3.10
CA LEU A 217 -3.16 -1.00 2.54
C LEU A 217 -3.74 -1.91 3.64
N ASP A 218 -3.12 -1.94 4.82
CA ASP A 218 -3.64 -2.66 5.98
C ASP A 218 -4.98 -2.12 6.47
N ALA A 219 -5.23 -0.82 6.42
CA ALA A 219 -6.56 -0.28 6.73
C ALA A 219 -7.63 -0.70 5.71
N TYR A 220 -7.28 -0.81 4.41
CA TYR A 220 -8.17 -1.41 3.41
C TYR A 220 -8.41 -2.90 3.72
N ARG A 221 -7.36 -3.72 3.91
CA ARG A 221 -7.44 -5.14 4.32
C ARG A 221 -8.22 -5.32 5.65
N MET A 222 -8.17 -4.35 6.56
CA MET A 222 -8.79 -4.41 7.89
C MET A 222 -10.24 -3.94 7.91
N TYR A 223 -10.61 -2.91 7.14
CA TYR A 223 -11.89 -2.19 7.26
C TYR A 223 -12.72 -2.11 5.98
N SER A 224 -12.29 -2.74 4.89
CA SER A 224 -13.00 -2.78 3.61
C SER A 224 -13.10 -4.22 3.08
N PRO A 225 -14.11 -4.55 2.25
CA PRO A 225 -14.10 -5.73 1.40
C PRO A 225 -13.36 -5.50 0.07
N ILE A 226 -12.81 -4.29 -0.15
CA ILE A 226 -12.01 -3.91 -1.31
C ILE A 226 -10.59 -4.44 -1.13
N ASP A 227 -10.15 -5.31 -2.02
CA ASP A 227 -8.76 -5.75 -2.16
C ASP A 227 -7.92 -4.59 -2.72
N PRO A 228 -6.93 -4.06 -1.98
CA PRO A 228 -6.12 -2.93 -2.44
C PRO A 228 -5.01 -3.33 -3.43
N GLU A 229 -4.74 -4.62 -3.62
CA GLU A 229 -3.73 -5.13 -4.57
C GLU A 229 -4.33 -5.42 -5.95
N ALA A 230 -5.65 -5.57 -6.04
CA ALA A 230 -6.37 -5.75 -7.30
C ALA A 230 -6.27 -4.51 -8.22
N VAL A 231 -5.92 -4.73 -9.49
CA VAL A 231 -5.68 -3.68 -10.50
C VAL A 231 -6.87 -2.73 -10.67
N GLU A 232 -8.09 -3.26 -10.60
CA GLU A 232 -9.35 -2.50 -10.67
C GLU A 232 -9.45 -1.41 -9.59
N ASN A 233 -8.92 -1.69 -8.40
CA ASN A 233 -8.96 -0.80 -7.23
C ASN A 233 -7.78 0.17 -7.17
N GLN A 234 -6.75 0.01 -8.01
CA GLN A 234 -5.53 0.82 -7.97
C GLN A 234 -5.81 2.34 -8.04
N ARG A 235 -6.82 2.77 -8.82
CA ARG A 235 -7.24 4.19 -8.89
C ARG A 235 -7.74 4.73 -7.54
N LEU A 236 -8.45 3.92 -6.76
CA LEU A 236 -8.94 4.28 -5.42
C LEU A 236 -7.80 4.35 -4.41
N ILE A 237 -6.86 3.40 -4.46
CA ILE A 237 -5.67 3.40 -3.60
C ILE A 237 -4.77 4.60 -3.91
N ASN A 238 -4.52 4.89 -5.19
CA ASN A 238 -3.81 6.09 -5.63
C ASN A 238 -4.49 7.39 -5.15
N SER A 239 -5.82 7.48 -5.25
CA SER A 239 -6.60 8.63 -4.76
C SER A 239 -6.46 8.80 -3.24
N SER A 240 -6.58 7.71 -2.50
CA SER A 240 -6.46 7.68 -1.03
C SER A 240 -5.06 8.12 -0.60
N PHE A 241 -4.02 7.44 -1.09
CA PHE A 241 -2.62 7.73 -0.82
C PHE A 241 -2.28 9.21 -1.07
N VAL A 242 -2.66 9.77 -2.23
CA VAL A 242 -2.38 11.17 -2.56
C VAL A 242 -3.21 12.14 -1.72
N GLY A 243 -4.48 11.82 -1.44
CA GLY A 243 -5.34 12.63 -0.59
C GLY A 243 -4.83 12.74 0.85
N GLN A 244 -4.36 11.63 1.40
CA GLN A 244 -3.97 11.45 2.81
C GLN A 244 -2.47 11.65 3.08
N SER A 245 -1.65 11.75 2.04
CA SER A 245 -0.25 12.18 2.13
C SER A 245 -0.08 13.55 2.79
N GLN A 246 1.13 13.87 3.23
CA GLN A 246 1.48 15.23 3.66
C GLN A 246 1.21 16.27 2.54
N ARG A 247 0.94 17.52 2.94
CA ARG A 247 0.48 18.60 2.03
C ARG A 247 1.46 18.90 0.90
N ASP A 248 2.76 18.84 1.16
CA ASP A 248 3.85 19.00 0.19
C ASP A 248 3.84 17.88 -0.87
N ILE A 249 3.75 16.63 -0.43
CA ILE A 249 3.65 15.44 -1.29
C ILE A 249 2.38 15.50 -2.15
N ARG A 250 1.21 15.70 -1.52
CA ARG A 250 -0.08 15.85 -2.22
C ARG A 250 -0.02 16.92 -3.29
N ASN A 251 0.45 18.13 -2.93
CA ASN A 251 0.59 19.26 -3.86
C ASN A 251 1.61 18.99 -4.98
N LYS A 252 2.56 18.05 -4.82
CA LYS A 252 3.49 17.67 -5.89
C LYS A 252 2.88 16.63 -6.84
N ILE A 253 2.19 15.62 -6.32
CA ILE A 253 1.60 14.55 -7.12
C ILE A 253 0.35 15.02 -7.89
N GLN A 254 -0.51 15.84 -7.28
CA GLN A 254 -1.71 16.38 -7.93
C GLN A 254 -1.42 17.30 -9.13
N ARG A 255 -0.16 17.70 -9.35
CA ARG A 255 0.29 18.46 -10.53
C ARG A 255 0.80 17.57 -11.68
N LEU A 256 0.67 16.25 -11.56
CA LEU A 256 1.07 15.30 -12.59
C LEU A 256 -0.18 14.82 -13.33
N ASP A 257 -0.20 15.02 -14.64
CA ASP A 257 -1.30 14.57 -15.48
C ASP A 257 -1.51 13.06 -15.35
N GLY A 258 -2.79 12.67 -15.20
CA GLY A 258 -3.17 11.27 -15.07
C GLY A 258 -2.67 10.54 -13.82
N PHE A 259 -2.28 11.23 -12.73
CA PHE A 259 -1.67 10.58 -11.56
C PHE A 259 -2.47 9.40 -10.98
N LEU A 260 -3.80 9.40 -11.08
CA LEU A 260 -4.66 8.29 -10.65
C LEU A 260 -4.44 6.99 -11.43
N GLY A 261 -3.93 7.07 -12.66
CA GLY A 261 -3.59 5.93 -13.52
C GLY A 261 -2.11 5.51 -13.48
N LYS A 262 -1.31 6.08 -12.57
CA LYS A 262 0.09 5.68 -12.36
C LYS A 262 0.19 4.44 -11.48
N GLY A 263 1.28 3.70 -11.59
CA GLY A 263 1.59 2.64 -10.62
C GLY A 263 1.85 3.24 -9.25
N ILE A 264 1.31 2.65 -8.17
CA ILE A 264 1.47 3.16 -6.80
C ILE A 264 2.94 3.34 -6.40
N SER A 265 3.83 2.46 -6.87
CA SER A 265 5.28 2.56 -6.68
C SER A 265 5.88 3.85 -7.28
N GLU A 266 5.37 4.32 -8.43
CA GLU A 266 5.80 5.59 -9.03
C GLU A 266 5.40 6.77 -8.13
N LEU A 267 4.19 6.74 -7.57
CA LEU A 267 3.70 7.76 -6.64
C LEU A 267 4.52 7.78 -5.33
N VAL A 268 4.89 6.60 -4.82
CA VAL A 268 5.78 6.45 -3.65
C VAL A 268 7.19 6.96 -3.95
N GLU A 269 7.75 6.69 -5.13
CA GLU A 269 9.02 7.27 -5.58
C GLU A 269 8.97 8.81 -5.61
N ILE A 270 7.91 9.39 -6.17
CA ILE A 270 7.71 10.84 -6.25
C ILE A 270 7.59 11.43 -4.84
N ALA A 271 6.85 10.78 -3.94
CA ALA A 271 6.72 11.19 -2.55
C ALA A 271 8.07 11.12 -1.80
N ASN A 272 8.85 10.05 -1.97
CA ASN A 272 10.18 9.91 -1.40
C ASN A 272 11.14 11.01 -1.90
N LYS A 273 11.05 11.39 -3.18
CA LYS A 273 11.80 12.53 -3.76
C LYS A 273 11.37 13.87 -3.16
N VAL A 274 10.12 14.04 -2.72
CA VAL A 274 9.66 15.24 -1.98
C VAL A 274 10.24 15.28 -0.57
N VAL A 275 10.14 14.18 0.19
CA VAL A 275 10.71 14.09 1.56
C VAL A 275 12.22 14.35 1.54
N HIS A 276 12.96 13.72 0.64
CA HIS A 276 14.41 13.94 0.54
C HIS A 276 14.77 15.41 0.28
N ASN A 277 14.02 16.11 -0.59
CA ASN A 277 14.24 17.53 -0.86
C ASN A 277 13.89 18.42 0.34
N ARG A 278 12.89 18.05 1.15
CA ARG A 278 12.54 18.74 2.40
C ARG A 278 13.67 18.61 3.43
N ASP A 279 14.15 17.39 3.66
CA ASP A 279 15.23 17.10 4.60
C ASP A 279 16.56 17.79 4.20
N LEU A 280 16.78 17.99 2.89
CA LEU A 280 17.92 18.76 2.38
C LEU A 280 17.81 20.27 2.67
N GLU A 281 16.62 20.87 2.55
CA GLU A 281 16.46 22.30 2.85
C GLU A 281 16.39 22.57 4.37
N GLU A 282 15.84 21.65 5.18
CA GLU A 282 15.92 21.74 6.64
C GLU A 282 17.39 21.75 7.12
N LYS A 283 18.24 20.87 6.58
CA LYS A 283 19.69 20.88 6.84
C LYS A 283 20.38 22.17 6.36
N ARG A 284 19.92 22.77 5.26
CA ARG A 284 20.44 24.07 4.78
C ARG A 284 20.04 25.21 5.70
N GLU A 285 18.80 25.23 6.20
CA GLU A 285 18.34 26.20 7.20
C GLU A 285 19.02 26.02 8.55
N GLU A 286 19.29 24.79 8.99
CA GLU A 286 20.10 24.54 10.18
C GLU A 286 21.52 25.10 10.02
N ILE A 287 22.17 24.85 8.88
CA ILE A 287 23.51 25.40 8.58
C ILE A 287 23.48 26.95 8.50
N LYS A 288 22.44 27.55 7.90
CA LYS A 288 22.23 29.02 7.89
C LYS A 288 22.10 29.55 9.32
N ARG A 289 21.27 28.91 10.16
CA ARG A 289 21.01 29.28 11.57
C ARG A 289 22.26 29.12 12.45
N GLN A 290 23.02 28.05 12.28
CA GLN A 290 24.27 27.81 13.00
C GLN A 290 25.35 28.84 12.64
N LYS A 291 25.46 29.22 11.36
CA LYS A 291 26.38 30.29 10.90
C LYS A 291 25.95 31.67 11.41
N GLY A 292 24.65 31.95 11.45
CA GLY A 292 24.12 33.16 12.09
C GLY A 292 24.46 33.22 13.59
N TYR A 293 24.19 32.14 14.33
CA TYR A 293 24.44 32.05 15.76
C TYR A 293 25.93 32.17 16.12
N THR A 294 26.80 31.44 15.42
CA THR A 294 28.26 31.55 15.62
C THR A 294 28.81 32.93 15.25
N GLY A 295 28.21 33.61 14.26
CA GLY A 295 28.45 35.02 13.99
C GLY A 295 28.13 35.91 15.19
N VAL A 296 26.92 35.82 15.75
CA VAL A 296 26.48 36.64 16.90
C VAL A 296 27.32 36.36 18.16
N VAL A 297 27.58 35.09 18.48
CA VAL A 297 28.44 34.71 19.61
C VAL A 297 29.88 35.23 19.42
N GLY A 298 30.39 35.25 18.18
CA GLY A 298 31.69 35.85 17.86
C GLY A 298 31.78 37.36 18.09
N TYR A 299 30.65 38.09 18.03
CA TYR A 299 30.58 39.51 18.40
C TYR A 299 30.41 39.72 19.91
N MET A 300 29.65 38.87 20.60
CA MET A 300 29.40 39.01 22.05
C MET A 300 30.54 38.48 22.92
N GLY A 301 31.22 37.40 22.50
CA GLY A 301 32.28 36.74 23.28
C GLY A 301 33.59 37.52 23.40
N ASN A 302 33.73 38.67 22.73
CA ASN A 302 34.96 39.46 22.71
C ASN A 302 34.88 40.78 23.53
N GLY A 303 33.87 40.94 24.38
CA GLY A 303 33.63 42.14 25.20
C GLY A 303 34.58 42.32 26.41
N GLY A 304 35.86 41.91 26.32
CA GLY A 304 36.70 41.76 27.52
C GLY A 304 38.23 41.71 27.36
N ARG A 305 38.79 42.12 26.21
CA ARG A 305 40.23 42.46 26.08
C ARG A 305 40.49 43.25 24.79
N GLY A 306 41.60 44.00 24.77
CA GLY A 306 41.90 45.01 23.73
C GLY A 306 41.92 44.46 22.31
N ALA A 307 41.43 45.27 21.35
CA ALA A 307 41.28 44.85 19.96
C ALA A 307 42.63 44.57 19.28
N PRO A 308 42.87 43.35 18.74
CA PRO A 308 43.99 43.11 17.84
C PRO A 308 43.69 43.78 16.49
N GLU A 309 44.54 44.72 16.12
CA GLU A 309 44.43 45.49 14.88
C GLU A 309 44.43 44.54 13.66
N ARG A 310 43.34 44.53 12.88
CA ARG A 310 43.22 43.65 11.69
C ARG A 310 44.05 44.18 10.53
N GLY A 311 45.37 44.03 10.64
CA GLY A 311 46.32 44.22 9.55
C GLY A 311 45.91 43.37 8.35
N ARG A 312 45.45 44.02 7.28
CA ARG A 312 45.06 43.35 6.03
C ARG A 312 46.29 42.85 5.30
N ALA A 313 46.72 41.64 5.63
CA ALA A 313 47.75 40.90 4.90
C ALA A 313 47.26 40.51 3.48
N ARG A 314 47.19 41.48 2.57
CA ARG A 314 47.14 41.29 1.12
C ARG A 314 48.42 41.87 0.54
N GLY A 315 49.30 40.98 0.10
CA GLY A 315 50.69 41.34 -0.20
C GLY A 315 50.85 42.32 -1.36
N ARG A 316 51.83 43.21 -1.23
CA ARG A 316 52.48 43.90 -2.34
C ARG A 316 53.96 44.10 -2.02
N GLY A 317 54.83 43.68 -2.91
CA GLY A 317 56.26 43.92 -2.75
C GLY A 317 56.64 45.36 -3.11
N GLY A 318 57.58 45.92 -2.36
CA GLY A 318 58.50 46.96 -2.85
C GLY A 318 58.10 48.44 -2.73
N ARG A 319 59.06 49.22 -2.22
CA ARG A 319 59.34 50.63 -2.57
C ARG A 319 58.38 51.73 -2.09
N GLY A 320 58.28 51.88 -0.76
CA GLY A 320 58.91 53.00 -0.03
C GLY A 320 58.40 54.46 -0.12
N ARG A 321 58.64 55.18 1.00
CA ARG A 321 58.51 56.64 1.25
C ARG A 321 57.09 57.22 1.39
N GLY A 322 56.81 57.76 2.58
CA GLY A 322 55.68 58.64 2.87
C GLY A 322 54.89 58.21 4.11
N ALA A 323 54.72 59.12 5.08
CA ALA A 323 53.74 58.93 6.16
C ALA A 323 52.30 59.01 5.60
N PRO A 324 51.28 58.45 6.29
CA PRO A 324 49.90 58.50 5.83
C PRO A 324 49.46 59.95 5.61
N ARG A 325 49.01 60.28 4.39
CA ARG A 325 48.27 61.51 4.16
C ARG A 325 46.89 61.35 4.81
N GLU A 326 46.49 62.34 5.60
CA GLU A 326 45.16 62.39 6.20
C GLU A 326 44.07 62.24 5.14
N PRO A 327 42.89 61.65 5.46
CA PRO A 327 41.75 61.63 4.55
C PRO A 327 41.39 63.04 4.04
N LEU A 328 40.91 63.11 2.80
CA LEU A 328 40.35 64.35 2.25
C LEU A 328 38.99 64.61 2.89
N GLY A 329 38.72 65.86 3.28
CA GLY A 329 37.39 66.30 3.69
C GLY A 329 36.37 66.18 2.55
N PRO A 330 35.05 66.09 2.83
CA PRO A 330 34.02 65.77 1.83
C PRO A 330 34.01 66.66 0.58
N ASN A 331 34.42 67.93 0.71
CA ASN A 331 34.43 68.93 -0.36
C ASN A 331 35.85 69.34 -0.80
N GLN A 332 36.90 68.62 -0.39
CA GLN A 332 38.31 69.01 -0.59
C GLN A 332 38.92 68.45 -1.88
N CYS A 333 39.58 69.33 -2.63
CA CYS A 333 40.28 68.98 -3.85
C CYS A 333 41.42 67.98 -3.59
N ALA A 334 41.35 66.82 -4.24
CA ALA A 334 42.37 65.77 -4.15
C ALA A 334 43.79 66.16 -4.66
N TRP A 335 43.97 67.37 -5.17
CA TRP A 335 45.27 67.92 -5.56
C TRP A 335 45.78 68.99 -4.59
N CYS A 336 45.04 70.08 -4.40
CA CYS A 336 45.48 71.23 -3.61
C CYS A 336 44.91 71.30 -2.17
N ARG A 337 44.00 70.39 -1.80
CA ARG A 337 43.20 70.37 -0.55
C ARG A 337 42.27 71.57 -0.31
N GLY A 338 42.29 72.61 -1.14
CA GLY A 338 41.28 73.67 -1.12
C GLY A 338 39.87 73.14 -1.44
N GLU A 339 38.84 73.79 -0.91
CA GLU A 339 37.45 73.34 -1.01
C GLU A 339 36.72 73.91 -2.23
N GLY A 340 35.50 73.41 -2.47
CA GLY A 340 34.58 73.90 -3.49
C GLY A 340 34.87 73.44 -4.92
N HIS A 341 35.90 72.62 -5.15
CA HIS A 341 36.24 72.12 -6.49
C HIS A 341 36.94 70.75 -6.46
N TRP A 342 36.73 69.95 -7.50
CA TRP A 342 37.40 68.66 -7.69
C TRP A 342 38.74 68.81 -8.42
N LYS A 343 39.58 67.77 -8.36
CA LYS A 343 40.93 67.75 -8.98
C LYS A 343 40.94 68.23 -10.44
N ASN A 344 39.98 67.79 -11.25
CA ASN A 344 39.94 68.10 -12.67
C ASN A 344 39.65 69.59 -12.95
N ASN A 345 38.98 70.26 -12.01
CA ASN A 345 38.62 71.69 -12.09
C ASN A 345 39.55 72.55 -11.20
N CYS A 346 40.66 72.00 -10.71
CA CYS A 346 41.56 72.67 -9.80
C CYS A 346 42.50 73.64 -10.55
N PRO A 347 42.48 74.96 -10.25
CA PRO A 347 43.36 75.92 -10.91
C PRO A 347 44.84 75.55 -10.78
N ALA A 348 45.27 75.09 -9.60
CA ALA A 348 46.65 74.63 -9.34
C ALA A 348 47.00 73.25 -9.91
N PHE A 349 46.05 72.53 -10.51
CA PHE A 349 46.29 71.31 -11.29
C PHE A 349 46.34 71.66 -12.78
N LEU A 350 45.35 72.42 -13.27
CA LEU A 350 45.28 72.89 -14.65
C LEU A 350 46.45 73.81 -15.02
N ALA A 351 46.86 74.74 -14.16
CA ALA A 351 48.06 75.57 -14.37
C ALA A 351 49.40 74.81 -14.32
N LYS A 352 49.39 73.49 -14.01
CA LYS A 352 50.60 72.66 -13.89
C LYS A 352 50.62 71.45 -14.85
N PHE A 353 49.46 70.97 -15.30
CA PHE A 353 49.32 69.81 -16.19
C PHE A 353 48.26 69.99 -17.29
N GLY A 354 47.53 71.11 -17.29
CA GLY A 354 46.61 71.46 -18.36
C GLY A 354 47.39 71.91 -19.59
N VAL A 355 47.44 71.06 -20.61
CA VAL A 355 48.00 71.41 -21.91
C VAL A 355 47.07 72.41 -22.60
N GLN A 356 47.61 73.53 -23.06
CA GLN A 356 46.90 74.40 -24.00
C GLN A 356 47.00 73.76 -25.39
N GLY A 357 45.90 73.25 -25.94
CA GLY A 357 45.93 72.60 -27.25
C GLY A 357 44.63 71.91 -27.67
N GLU A 358 43.81 72.66 -28.40
CA GLU A 358 42.91 72.21 -29.49
C GLU A 358 41.77 71.21 -29.19
N ALA A 359 40.73 71.28 -30.02
CA ALA A 359 39.49 70.52 -29.84
C ALA A 359 39.55 69.19 -30.62
N GLY A 360 39.32 68.08 -29.91
CA GLY A 360 39.09 66.75 -30.50
C GLY A 360 37.99 66.04 -29.71
N GLU A 361 37.03 65.45 -30.41
CA GLU A 361 35.82 64.89 -29.81
C GLU A 361 36.09 63.61 -29.00
N LEU A 362 35.82 63.66 -27.70
CA LEU A 362 35.58 62.48 -26.86
C LEU A 362 34.45 62.79 -25.88
N GLU A 363 33.26 62.25 -26.13
CA GLU A 363 32.08 62.39 -25.25
C GLU A 363 32.23 61.59 -23.94
N GLY A 364 33.10 62.06 -23.06
CA GLY A 364 33.14 61.63 -21.67
C GLY A 364 32.02 62.29 -20.87
N GLN A 365 30.89 61.60 -20.68
CA GLN A 365 29.72 62.10 -19.93
C GLN A 365 30.13 62.72 -18.57
N ALA A 366 30.05 64.05 -18.48
CA ALA A 366 30.29 64.76 -17.23
C ALA A 366 29.17 64.46 -16.22
N SER A 367 29.53 64.13 -14.99
CA SER A 367 28.55 63.79 -13.95
C SER A 367 27.76 65.02 -13.52
N ASN A 368 26.46 65.07 -13.86
CA ASN A 368 25.57 66.21 -13.66
C ASN A 368 25.45 66.64 -12.18
N GLY A 369 26.12 67.72 -11.83
CA GLY A 369 25.90 68.46 -10.58
C GLY A 369 26.89 69.61 -10.43
N GLN A 370 26.39 70.77 -10.00
CA GLN A 370 27.21 71.94 -9.68
C GLN A 370 27.31 72.11 -8.16
N VAL A 371 28.35 72.83 -7.73
CA VAL A 371 28.51 73.23 -6.33
C VAL A 371 28.24 74.73 -6.24
N THR A 372 27.11 75.09 -5.64
CA THR A 372 26.64 76.47 -5.43
C THR A 372 26.75 76.78 -3.94
N ASN A 373 27.42 77.88 -3.59
CA ASN A 373 27.62 78.32 -2.20
C ASN A 373 28.03 77.21 -1.20
N GLY A 374 28.88 76.27 -1.63
CA GLY A 374 29.39 75.16 -0.81
C GLY A 374 28.46 73.95 -0.66
N ARG A 375 27.30 73.93 -1.32
CA ARG A 375 26.37 72.79 -1.34
C ARG A 375 26.36 72.13 -2.73
N TYR A 376 26.19 70.81 -2.77
CA TYR A 376 26.05 70.06 -4.02
C TYR A 376 24.58 69.98 -4.43
N GLU A 377 24.28 70.40 -5.66
CA GLU A 377 22.95 70.33 -6.27
C GLU A 377 23.02 69.52 -7.58
N ARG A 378 21.98 68.71 -7.82
CA ARG A 378 21.87 67.83 -9.00
C ARG A 378 20.90 68.46 -10.00
N ASN A 379 21.30 68.56 -11.27
CA ASN A 379 20.43 69.06 -12.34
C ASN A 379 19.47 67.96 -12.81
N ASP A 380 18.22 68.01 -12.36
CA ASP A 380 17.14 67.12 -12.83
C ASP A 380 16.50 67.69 -14.11
N GLY A 381 17.08 67.34 -15.26
CA GLY A 381 16.54 67.65 -16.59
C GLY A 381 15.65 66.53 -17.14
N ALA A 382 14.52 66.88 -17.76
CA ALA A 382 13.49 65.92 -18.17
C ALA A 382 13.57 65.49 -19.65
N GLY A 383 13.07 64.29 -19.98
CA GLY A 383 12.67 63.95 -21.35
C GLY A 383 12.72 62.45 -21.71
N ALA A 384 11.59 61.93 -22.22
CA ALA A 384 11.39 60.64 -22.91
C ALA A 384 11.76 59.33 -22.16
N GLY A 385 10.98 58.24 -22.27
CA GLY A 385 9.65 58.10 -22.90
C GLY A 385 9.32 56.64 -23.21
N PHE A 386 8.11 56.18 -22.83
CA PHE A 386 7.56 54.89 -23.28
C PHE A 386 6.07 55.05 -23.60
N VAL A 387 5.57 54.37 -24.62
CA VAL A 387 4.29 54.66 -25.30
C VAL A 387 3.46 53.38 -25.47
N GLY A 388 2.13 53.51 -25.34
CA GLY A 388 1.15 52.41 -25.48
C GLY A 388 0.08 52.51 -24.39
N LEU A 389 -0.96 53.35 -24.56
CA LEU A 389 -2.24 52.97 -25.20
C LEU A 389 -2.89 51.78 -24.48
N ALA A 390 -3.84 51.97 -23.56
CA ALA A 390 -5.26 52.31 -23.82
C ALA A 390 -5.98 51.24 -24.66
N GLY A 391 -7.10 50.64 -24.23
CA GLY A 391 -7.83 50.75 -22.96
C GLY A 391 -9.31 50.34 -23.12
N THR A 392 -10.03 50.11 -22.03
CA THR A 392 -11.51 50.21 -21.96
C THR A 392 -11.95 50.28 -20.50
N SER A 393 -12.97 51.08 -20.22
CA SER A 393 -13.64 51.12 -18.92
C SER A 393 -14.82 50.15 -18.92
N PHE A 394 -15.17 49.59 -17.75
CA PHE A 394 -16.59 49.48 -17.40
C PHE A 394 -16.81 49.64 -15.89
N GLU A 395 -18.06 49.90 -15.53
CA GLU A 395 -18.48 50.42 -14.23
C GLU A 395 -18.67 49.33 -13.17
N GLY A 396 -18.71 49.73 -11.90
CA GLY A 396 -18.91 48.82 -10.76
C GLY A 396 -20.29 48.95 -10.11
N GLN A 397 -20.81 47.81 -9.65
CA GLN A 397 -21.87 47.64 -8.64
C GLN A 397 -21.60 46.28 -7.94
N GLY A 398 -22.05 46.01 -6.71
CA GLY A 398 -22.83 46.85 -5.80
C GLY A 398 -24.00 46.09 -5.18
N THR A 399 -23.74 45.23 -4.18
CA THR A 399 -24.71 44.37 -3.45
C THR A 399 -25.44 43.33 -4.33
N TYR A 400 -25.75 42.11 -3.87
CA TYR A 400 -25.98 41.60 -2.50
C TYR A 400 -25.15 40.35 -2.16
#